data_AF-A0A6B2H519-F1
#
_entry.id   AF-A0A6B2H519-F1
#
_cell.length_a   1.000
_cell.length_b   1.000
_cell.length_c   1.000
_cell.angle_alpha   90.00
_cell.angle_beta   90.00
_cell.angle_gamma   90.00
#
_symmetry.space_group_name_H-M   'P 1'
#
loop_
_entity.id
_entity.type
_entity.pdbx_description
1 polymer ?
#
loop_
_entity_poly.entity_id
_entity_poly.type
_entity_poly.pdbx_seq_one_letter_code
_entity_poly.pdbx_strand_id
1 'polypeptide(L)'
;MKIYILILALGLVSSSGFSQRLTKGDDSLDKKVLAVEVAGPELLTREMVQELKLTVPQQEEVKLLNEQRYQQLLQSEQTATANDATIQKVHFQNDKALTKVLSSEQLKRFLELEGRQNAYQLTELYNH
;
A
#
# COMPACT_ATOMS: atom_id res chain seq x y z
N MET A 1 -46.21 -27.65 -47.55
CA MET A 1 -46.38 -27.67 -46.08
C MET A 1 -45.01 -27.52 -45.43
N LYS A 2 -44.89 -26.67 -44.38
CA LYS A 2 -43.66 -26.30 -43.63
C LYS A 2 -42.72 -25.36 -44.41
N ILE A 3 -43.08 -24.12 -44.73
CA ILE A 3 -43.47 -22.99 -43.85
C ILE A 3 -42.32 -22.60 -42.90
N TYR A 4 -41.64 -21.52 -43.29
CA TYR A 4 -41.06 -20.44 -42.47
C TYR A 4 -39.90 -20.73 -41.49
N ILE A 5 -39.48 -21.97 -41.25
CA ILE A 5 -38.37 -22.24 -40.30
C ILE A 5 -36.99 -21.90 -40.89
N LEU A 6 -36.82 -21.96 -42.22
CA LEU A 6 -35.53 -21.70 -42.87
C LEU A 6 -35.18 -20.21 -42.99
N ILE A 7 -36.15 -19.31 -42.83
CA ILE A 7 -35.96 -17.86 -42.99
C ILE A 7 -35.61 -17.19 -41.64
N LEU A 8 -35.92 -17.84 -40.51
CA LEU A 8 -35.62 -17.30 -39.17
C LEU A 8 -34.15 -17.54 -38.72
N ALA A 9 -33.42 -18.43 -39.40
CA ALA A 9 -32.02 -18.77 -39.06
C ALA A 9 -30.98 -17.94 -39.85
N LEU A 10 -31.40 -17.13 -40.82
CA LEU A 10 -30.53 -16.29 -41.66
C LEU A 10 -30.47 -14.82 -41.22
N GLY A 11 -31.17 -14.44 -40.15
CA GLY A 11 -31.25 -13.06 -39.65
C GLY A 11 -30.39 -12.73 -38.42
N LEU A 12 -29.42 -13.58 -38.05
CA LEU A 12 -28.67 -13.46 -36.79
C LEU A 12 -27.14 -13.31 -36.96
N VAL A 13 -26.65 -12.91 -38.14
CA VAL A 13 -25.18 -12.87 -38.42
C VAL A 13 -24.66 -11.53 -38.93
N SER A 14 -25.34 -10.40 -38.71
CA SER A 14 -24.94 -9.12 -39.35
C SER A 14 -24.81 -7.90 -38.42
N SER A 15 -24.46 -8.06 -37.14
CA SER A 15 -24.14 -6.91 -36.28
C SER A 15 -23.01 -7.15 -35.27
N SER A 16 -21.86 -7.66 -35.74
CA SER A 16 -20.61 -7.65 -34.96
C SER A 16 -19.39 -7.24 -35.81
N GLY A 17 -19.60 -6.31 -36.75
CA GLY A 17 -18.51 -5.61 -37.42
C GLY A 17 -18.47 -4.17 -36.93
N PHE A 18 -17.28 -3.69 -36.56
CA PHE A 18 -16.94 -2.34 -36.06
C PHE A 18 -16.94 -2.16 -34.53
N SER A 19 -15.89 -2.64 -33.86
CA SER A 19 -15.06 -1.80 -32.99
C SER A 19 -13.82 -2.56 -32.49
N GLN A 20 -12.90 -2.90 -33.38
CA GLN A 20 -11.52 -3.23 -33.00
C GLN A 20 -10.57 -2.59 -34.00
N ARG A 21 -10.55 -1.26 -33.97
CA ARG A 21 -9.40 -0.51 -34.45
C ARG A 21 -8.90 0.31 -33.27
N LEU A 22 -8.19 -0.38 -32.37
CA LEU A 22 -7.27 0.26 -31.44
C LEU A 22 -6.18 0.87 -32.30
N THR A 23 -6.43 2.11 -32.72
CA THR A 23 -5.43 3.01 -33.27
C THR A 23 -4.29 3.06 -32.26
N LYS A 24 -3.14 2.49 -32.65
CA LYS A 24 -1.77 2.69 -32.14
C LYS A 24 -1.73 3.76 -31.03
N GLY A 25 -2.06 3.33 -29.82
CA GLY A 25 -2.10 4.17 -28.64
C GLY A 25 -0.71 4.16 -28.02
N ASP A 26 0.12 5.10 -28.46
CA ASP A 26 1.16 5.71 -27.65
C ASP A 26 2.20 4.75 -27.01
N ASP A 27 3.08 4.18 -27.84
CA ASP A 27 4.30 3.46 -27.42
C ASP A 27 5.34 4.35 -26.69
N SER A 28 4.95 5.53 -26.20
CA SER A 28 5.85 6.46 -25.49
C SER A 28 5.79 6.34 -23.97
N LEU A 29 4.83 5.57 -23.42
CA LEU A 29 4.77 5.27 -21.98
C LEU A 29 5.78 4.20 -21.54
N ASP A 30 6.32 3.42 -22.46
CA ASP A 30 7.16 2.25 -22.18
C ASP A 30 8.61 2.57 -21.81
N LYS A 31 8.99 3.84 -21.65
CA LYS A 31 10.42 4.19 -21.53
C LYS A 31 10.83 5.21 -20.47
N LYS A 32 10.00 5.44 -19.46
CA LYS A 32 10.45 6.11 -18.21
C LYS A 32 9.73 5.60 -16.97
N VAL A 33 9.70 4.28 -16.77
CA VAL A 33 9.73 3.79 -15.39
C VAL A 33 11.18 3.94 -14.95
N LEU A 34 11.50 5.05 -14.28
CA LEU A 34 12.68 5.09 -13.43
C LEU A 34 12.47 3.94 -12.43
N ALA A 35 13.08 2.79 -12.71
CA ALA A 35 13.15 1.66 -11.81
C ALA A 35 13.95 2.11 -10.60
N VAL A 36 13.28 2.81 -9.70
CA VAL A 36 13.81 3.09 -8.38
C VAL A 36 13.57 1.82 -7.60
N GLU A 37 14.62 1.00 -7.47
CA GLU A 37 14.67 -0.18 -6.60
C GLU A 37 14.65 0.25 -5.12
N VAL A 38 13.62 0.95 -4.70
CA VAL A 38 13.42 1.29 -3.29
C VAL A 38 12.40 0.31 -2.74
N ALA A 39 12.89 -0.64 -1.93
CA ALA A 39 12.10 -1.69 -1.28
C ALA A 39 12.36 -1.71 0.23
N GLY A 40 11.44 -2.32 0.99
CA GLY A 40 11.59 -2.48 2.43
C GLY A 40 11.56 -1.16 3.21
N PRO A 41 12.43 -0.96 4.22
CA PRO A 41 12.34 0.18 5.13
C PRO A 41 12.58 1.53 4.45
N GLU A 42 13.37 1.56 3.37
CA GLU A 42 13.65 2.80 2.62
C GLU A 42 12.42 3.30 1.87
N LEU A 43 11.59 2.39 1.35
CA LEU A 43 10.31 2.74 0.70
C LEU A 43 9.36 3.37 1.72
N LEU A 44 9.19 2.72 2.87
CA LEU A 44 8.35 3.22 3.94
C LEU A 44 8.82 4.61 4.41
N THR A 45 10.12 4.80 4.60
CA THR A 45 10.65 6.12 4.96
C THR A 45 10.34 7.16 3.90
N ARG A 46 10.54 6.84 2.61
CA ARG A 46 10.24 7.77 1.51
C ARG A 46 8.76 8.14 1.46
N GLU A 47 7.87 7.17 1.61
CA GLU A 47 6.42 7.41 1.67
C GLU A 47 6.05 8.28 2.87
N MET A 48 6.60 8.01 4.05
CA MET A 48 6.38 8.83 5.24
C MET A 48 6.88 10.27 5.06
N VAL A 49 8.06 10.47 4.44
CA VAL A 49 8.55 11.82 4.12
C VAL A 49 7.55 12.58 3.26
N GLN A 50 7.03 11.92 2.22
CA GLN A 50 6.13 12.53 1.24
C GLN A 50 4.74 12.81 1.81
N GLU A 51 4.15 11.84 2.51
CA GLU A 51 2.79 11.91 3.02
C GLU A 51 2.67 12.73 4.30
N LEU A 52 3.65 12.64 5.20
CA LEU A 52 3.60 13.29 6.51
C LEU A 52 4.33 14.65 6.54
N LYS A 53 4.96 15.03 5.43
CA LYS A 53 5.74 16.27 5.29
C LYS A 53 6.80 16.41 6.39
N LEU A 54 7.59 15.37 6.57
CA LEU A 54 8.61 15.31 7.64
C LEU A 54 9.69 16.38 7.44
N THR A 55 10.06 17.02 8.55
CA THR A 55 11.25 17.90 8.60
C THR A 55 12.54 17.08 8.50
N VAL A 56 13.65 17.70 8.09
CA VAL A 56 14.95 17.00 7.94
C VAL A 56 15.34 16.21 9.22
N PRO A 57 15.24 16.76 10.45
CA PRO A 57 15.53 16.00 11.66
C PRO A 57 14.59 14.79 11.85
N GLN A 58 13.29 14.96 11.58
CA GLN A 58 12.32 13.86 11.68
C GLN A 58 12.61 12.74 10.66
N GLN A 59 13.11 13.08 9.47
CA GLN A 59 13.42 12.10 8.43
C GLN A 59 14.53 11.13 8.88
N GLU A 60 15.58 11.66 9.52
CA GLU A 60 16.69 10.83 10.04
C GLU A 60 16.20 9.87 11.13
N GLU A 61 15.40 10.36 12.07
CA GLU A 61 14.86 9.54 13.15
C GLU A 61 13.87 8.49 12.63
N VAL A 62 12.96 8.86 11.72
CA VAL A 62 12.01 7.92 11.11
C VAL A 62 12.73 6.85 10.30
N LYS A 63 13.81 7.20 9.59
CA LYS A 63 14.64 6.22 8.88
C LYS A 63 15.18 5.15 9.83
N LEU A 64 15.73 5.56 10.96
CA LEU A 64 16.26 4.63 11.97
C LEU A 64 15.15 3.75 12.57
N LEU A 65 14.00 4.33 12.88
CA LEU A 65 12.87 3.59 13.44
C LEU A 65 12.28 2.57 12.45
N ASN A 66 12.21 2.91 11.17
CA ASN A 66 11.72 2.01 10.12
C ASN A 66 12.69 0.85 9.89
N GLU A 67 14.00 1.10 9.88
CA GLU A 67 15.01 0.05 9.81
C GLU A 67 14.90 -0.90 11.00
N GLN A 68 14.81 -0.36 12.22
CA GLN A 68 14.65 -1.18 13.44
C GLN A 68 13.38 -2.03 13.40
N ARG A 69 12.25 -1.45 13.00
CA ARG A 69 10.99 -2.19 12.84
C ARG A 69 11.13 -3.31 11.81
N TYR A 70 11.76 -3.03 10.69
CA TYR A 70 11.98 -4.03 9.63
C TYR A 70 12.80 -5.22 10.15
N GLN A 71 13.91 -4.96 10.85
CA GLN A 71 14.72 -6.02 11.45
C GLN A 71 13.95 -6.84 12.50
N GLN A 72 13.13 -6.19 13.33
CA GLN A 72 12.29 -6.88 14.32
C GLN A 72 11.21 -7.76 13.67
N LEU A 73 10.61 -7.32 12.57
CA LEU A 73 9.66 -8.12 11.81
C LEU A 73 10.35 -9.33 11.17
N LEU A 74 11.52 -9.15 10.55
CA LEU A 74 12.30 -10.26 9.98
C LEU A 74 12.68 -11.29 11.06
N GLN A 75 13.12 -10.85 12.23
CA GLN A 75 13.41 -11.74 13.36
C GLN A 75 12.17 -12.51 13.82
N SER A 76 11.03 -11.82 13.86
CA SER A 76 9.75 -12.44 14.24
C SER A 76 9.36 -13.54 13.26
N GLU A 77 9.52 -13.30 11.96
CA GLU A 77 9.26 -14.29 10.89
C GLU A 77 10.21 -15.50 10.95
N GLN A 78 11.48 -15.29 11.29
CA GLN A 78 12.49 -16.36 11.37
C GLN A 78 12.27 -17.29 12.57
N THR A 79 11.72 -16.77 13.67
CA THR A 79 11.26 -17.63 14.76
C THR A 79 9.94 -18.26 14.32
N ALA A 80 9.87 -19.59 14.18
CA ALA A 80 8.67 -20.34 13.73
C ALA A 80 7.41 -20.21 14.62
N THR A 81 7.38 -19.19 15.48
CA THR A 81 6.34 -18.72 16.38
C THR A 81 5.92 -17.28 16.05
N ALA A 82 6.10 -16.83 14.81
CA ALA A 82 5.51 -15.59 14.29
C ALA A 82 3.98 -15.66 14.41
N ASN A 83 3.48 -15.33 15.59
CA ASN A 83 2.06 -15.18 15.84
C ASN A 83 1.70 -13.71 15.72
N ASP A 84 0.43 -13.44 15.40
CA ASP A 84 -0.08 -12.08 15.22
C ASP A 84 0.25 -11.19 16.42
N ALA A 85 0.28 -11.75 17.64
CA ALA A 85 0.63 -11.03 18.86
C ALA A 85 2.07 -10.46 18.84
N THR A 86 3.05 -11.20 18.32
CA THR A 86 4.44 -10.73 18.21
C THR A 86 4.55 -9.58 17.21
N ILE A 87 3.91 -9.72 16.06
CA ILE A 87 3.88 -8.69 15.01
C ILE A 87 3.20 -7.42 15.53
N GLN A 88 2.05 -7.55 16.19
CA GLN A 88 1.35 -6.44 16.81
C GLN A 88 2.18 -5.73 17.89
N LYS A 89 2.98 -6.49 18.66
CA LYS A 89 3.90 -5.90 19.64
C LYS A 89 4.97 -5.04 18.96
N VAL A 90 5.53 -5.49 17.84
CA VAL A 90 6.51 -4.72 17.07
C VAL A 90 5.87 -3.42 16.55
N HIS A 91 4.67 -3.50 15.98
CA HIS A 91 3.93 -2.31 15.54
C HIS A 91 3.67 -1.33 16.68
N PHE A 92 3.18 -1.80 17.82
CA PHE A 92 2.91 -0.95 18.99
C PHE A 92 4.17 -0.26 19.51
N GLN A 93 5.29 -0.98 19.57
CA GLN A 93 6.57 -0.42 20.01
C GLN A 93 7.06 0.66 19.03
N ASN A 94 6.91 0.43 17.73
CA ASN A 94 7.25 1.41 16.71
C ASN A 94 6.36 2.66 16.80
N ASP A 95 5.04 2.50 16.97
CA ASP A 95 4.12 3.63 17.14
C ASP A 95 4.48 4.47 18.37
N LYS A 96 4.78 3.80 19.50
CA LYS A 96 5.23 4.45 20.73
C LYS A 96 6.55 5.19 20.55
N ALA A 97 7.43 4.73 19.66
CA ALA A 97 8.65 5.46 19.33
C ALA A 97 8.33 6.67 18.44
N LEU A 98 7.44 6.50 17.45
CA LEU A 98 7.02 7.55 16.53
C LEU A 98 6.29 8.70 17.23
N THR A 99 5.61 8.49 18.35
CA THR A 99 5.00 9.59 19.15
C THR A 99 6.00 10.62 19.66
N LYS A 100 7.29 10.26 19.76
CA LYS A 100 8.36 11.17 20.18
C LYS A 100 8.91 12.02 19.03
N VAL A 101 8.70 11.57 17.80
CA VAL A 101 9.28 12.14 16.58
C VAL A 101 8.23 12.93 15.79
N LEU A 102 7.02 12.36 15.68
CA LEU A 102 5.91 12.89 14.91
C LEU A 102 4.98 13.73 15.78
N SER A 103 4.38 14.76 15.17
CA SER A 103 3.24 15.43 15.80
C SER A 103 2.04 14.49 15.89
N SER A 104 1.07 14.81 16.75
CA SER A 104 -0.17 14.04 16.86
C SER A 104 -0.94 13.94 15.54
N GLU A 105 -0.91 14.99 14.71
CA GLU A 105 -1.54 14.97 13.38
C GLU A 105 -0.81 14.06 12.40
N GLN A 106 0.53 14.12 12.39
CA GLN A 106 1.38 13.26 11.55
C GLN A 106 1.23 11.79 11.94
N LEU A 107 1.22 11.49 13.24
CA LEU A 107 1.06 10.12 13.72
C LEU A 107 -0.35 9.59 13.43
N LYS A 108 -1.40 10.42 13.56
CA LYS A 108 -2.76 10.05 13.14
C LYS A 108 -2.79 9.71 11.65
N ARG A 109 -2.21 10.56 10.81
CA ARG A 109 -2.15 10.32 9.37
C ARG A 109 -1.37 9.06 9.03
N PHE A 110 -0.27 8.79 9.73
CA PHE A 110 0.49 7.55 9.58
C PHE A 110 -0.34 6.31 9.89
N LEU A 111 -1.07 6.31 11.02
CA LEU A 111 -1.95 5.19 11.38
C LEU A 111 -3.14 5.04 10.41
N GLU A 112 -3.62 6.13 9.82
CA GLU A 112 -4.60 6.05 8.71
C GLU A 112 -4.03 5.36 7.47
N LEU A 113 -2.80 5.69 7.08
CA LEU A 113 -2.13 5.08 5.93
C LEU A 113 -1.85 3.59 6.14
N GLU A 114 -1.54 3.17 7.36
CA GLU A 114 -1.38 1.75 7.70
C GLU A 114 -2.71 1.02 7.97
N GLY A 115 -3.85 1.70 7.89
CA GLY A 115 -5.16 1.09 8.15
C GLY A 115 -5.43 0.79 9.64
N ARG A 116 -4.68 1.42 10.55
CA ARG A 116 -4.69 1.18 12.01
C ARG A 116 -5.35 2.30 12.81
N GLN A 117 -6.37 2.95 12.23
CA GLN A 117 -7.03 4.13 12.79
C GLN A 117 -7.58 3.95 14.22
N ASN A 118 -8.02 2.74 14.57
CA ASN A 118 -8.55 2.45 15.91
C ASN A 118 -7.46 2.19 16.98
N ALA A 119 -6.19 2.05 16.58
CA ALA A 119 -5.09 1.78 17.53
C ALA A 119 -4.77 2.99 18.42
N TYR A 120 -5.15 4.20 17.99
CA TYR A 120 -4.95 5.44 18.75
C TYR A 120 -5.65 5.42 20.12
N GLN A 121 -6.82 4.78 20.22
CA GLN A 121 -7.54 4.65 21.48
C GLN A 121 -6.80 3.76 22.49
N LEU A 122 -5.97 2.82 22.03
CA LEU A 122 -5.19 1.93 22.90
C LEU A 122 -3.94 2.63 23.47
N THR A 123 -3.38 3.60 22.75
CA THR A 123 -2.16 4.31 23.21
C THR A 123 -2.47 5.33 24.30
N GLU A 124 -3.65 5.96 24.27
CA GLU A 124 -4.10 6.88 25.33
C GLU A 124 -4.51 6.15 26.61
N LEU A 125 -5.06 4.93 26.51
CA LEU A 125 -5.48 4.14 27.68
C LEU A 125 -4.32 3.60 28.53
N TYR A 126 -3.09 3.55 28.01
CA TYR A 126 -1.92 2.98 28.70
C TYR A 126 -0.93 4.03 29.23
N ASN A 127 -1.20 5.32 29.01
CA ASN A 127 -0.40 6.44 29.53
C ASN A 127 -1.03 7.11 30.77
N HIS A 128 -2.02 6.46 31.40
CA HIS A 128 -2.61 6.85 32.68
C HIS A 128 -2.29 5.84 33.78
#